data_AF-A0A090RSX3-F1
#
_entry.id   AF-A0A090RSX3-F1
#
_cell.length_a   1.000
_cell.length_b   1.000
_cell.length_c   1.000
_cell.angle_alpha   90.00
_cell.angle_beta   90.00
_cell.angle_gamma   90.00
#
_symmetry.space_group_name_H-M   'P 1'
#
loop_
_entity.id
_entity.type
_entity.pdbx_description
1 polymer ?
#
loop_
_entity_poly.entity_id
_entity_poly.type
_entity_poly.pdbx_seq_one_letter_code
_entity_poly.pdbx_strand_id
1 'polypeptide(L)' 'MIDLNEFKSINDSKGHDFGDLFLQNVAKRFKTAVGDNGLVARLGGDEFVALLLIVGKARRTLCTTYCGCDCLY' A
#
# COMPACT_ATOMS: atom_id res chain seq x y z
N MET A 1 -8.38 -0.18 0.59
CA MET A 1 -8.93 1.04 -0.01
C MET A 1 -9.01 2.09 1.09
N ILE A 2 -8.72 3.34 0.78
CA ILE A 2 -8.64 4.46 1.72
C ILE A 2 -9.55 5.55 1.18
N ASP A 3 -10.41 6.09 2.05
CA ASP A 3 -11.33 7.19 1.75
C ASP A 3 -11.02 8.36 2.70
N LEU A 4 -11.11 9.61 2.21
CA LEU A 4 -10.81 10.78 3.03
C LEU A 4 -12.10 11.37 3.60
N ASN A 5 -12.36 11.06 4.86
CA ASN A 5 -13.50 11.62 5.58
C ASN A 5 -13.59 13.14 5.41
N GLU A 6 -14.81 13.61 5.13
CA GLU A 6 -15.18 15.02 5.04
C GLU A 6 -14.46 15.82 3.94
N PHE A 7 -13.90 15.18 2.91
CA PHE A 7 -13.29 15.90 1.79
C PHE A 7 -14.26 16.87 1.08
N LYS A 8 -15.54 16.49 0.98
CA LYS A 8 -16.58 17.40 0.48
C LYS A 8 -16.72 18.67 1.32
N SER A 9 -16.68 18.56 2.65
CA SER A 9 -16.75 19.71 3.56
C SER A 9 -15.56 20.67 3.35
N ILE A 10 -14.38 20.14 3.02
CA ILE A 10 -13.20 20.93 2.65
C ILE A 10 -13.48 21.72 1.35
N ASN A 11 -13.98 21.04 0.31
CA ASN A 11 -14.34 21.69 -0.96
C ASN A 11 -15.41 22.77 -0.77
N ASP A 12 -16.46 22.46 -0.01
CA ASP A 12 -17.58 23.38 0.24
C ASP A 12 -17.11 24.64 1.02
N SER A 13 -16.12 24.48 1.92
CA SER A 13 -15.62 25.57 2.77
C SER A 13 -14.47 26.37 2.16
N LYS A 14 -13.65 25.75 1.29
CA LYS A 14 -12.38 26.32 0.81
C LYS A 14 -12.25 26.37 -0.71
N GLY A 15 -13.21 25.82 -1.44
CA GLY A 15 -13.19 25.70 -2.89
C GLY A 15 -12.40 24.50 -3.40
N HIS A 16 -12.69 24.11 -4.64
CA HIS A 16 -12.08 22.94 -5.28
C HIS A 16 -10.57 23.07 -5.50
N ASP A 17 -10.07 24.27 -5.83
CA ASP A 17 -8.62 24.48 -6.00
C ASP A 17 -7.84 24.15 -4.72
N PHE A 18 -8.42 24.48 -3.56
CA PHE A 18 -7.85 24.10 -2.26
C PHE A 18 -7.96 22.59 -2.03
N GLY A 19 -9.09 21.98 -2.40
CA GLY A 19 -9.28 20.54 -2.39
C GLY A 19 -8.22 19.79 -3.21
N ASP A 20 -7.89 20.29 -4.39
CA ASP A 20 -6.85 19.70 -5.24
C ASP A 20 -5.47 19.78 -4.59
N LEU A 21 -5.11 20.92 -3.99
CA LEU A 21 -3.88 21.07 -3.22
C LEU A 21 -3.87 20.13 -2.00
N PHE A 22 -5.01 19.94 -1.35
CA PHE A 22 -5.15 19.00 -0.24
C PHE A 22 -4.90 17.56 -0.70
N LEU A 23 -5.52 17.12 -1.80
CA LEU A 23 -5.32 15.78 -2.36
C LEU A 23 -3.87 15.55 -2.81
N GLN A 24 -3.20 16.55 -3.38
CA GLN A 24 -1.77 16.47 -3.71
C GLN A 24 -0.92 16.25 -2.45
N ASN A 25 -1.23 16.93 -1.35
CA ASN A 25 -0.51 16.76 -0.09
C ASN A 25 -0.77 15.39 0.54
N VAL A 26 -2.01 14.89 0.49
CA VAL A 26 -2.34 13.53 0.93
C VAL A 26 -1.59 12.49 0.12
N ALA A 27 -1.58 12.60 -1.21
CA ALA A 27 -0.85 11.69 -2.09
C ALA A 27 0.66 11.67 -1.78
N LYS A 28 1.27 12.83 -1.51
CA LYS A 28 2.68 12.90 -1.06
C LYS A 28 2.90 12.15 0.26
N ARG A 29 2.01 12.34 1.25
CA ARG A 29 2.10 11.66 2.54
C ARG A 29 1.95 10.15 2.41
N PHE A 30 1.00 9.68 1.61
CA PHE A 30 0.84 8.26 1.34
C PHE A 30 2.05 7.67 0.61
N LYS A 31 2.60 8.37 -0.39
CA LYS A 31 3.82 7.95 -1.08
C LYS A 31 5.00 7.78 -0.11
N THR A 32 5.18 8.74 0.81
CA THR A 32 6.21 8.64 1.85
C THR A 32 5.95 7.48 2.82
N ALA A 33 4.70 7.27 3.23
CA ALA A 33 4.35 6.21 4.18
C ALA A 33 4.49 4.79 3.60
N VAL A 34 4.13 4.62 2.32
CA VAL A 34 4.28 3.35 1.59
C VAL A 34 5.75 3.06 1.27
N GLY A 35 6.51 4.09 0.90
CA GLY A 35 7.92 3.97 0.54
C GLY A 35 8.14 3.05 -0.67
N ASP A 36 9.34 2.46 -0.76
CA ASP A 36 9.72 1.59 -1.88
C ASP A 36 9.11 0.18 -1.80
N ASN A 37 8.41 -0.13 -0.69
CA ASN A 37 7.80 -1.43 -0.46
C ASN A 37 6.40 -1.56 -1.05
N GLY A 38 5.96 -0.58 -1.85
CA GLY A 38 4.62 -0.62 -2.40
C GLY A 38 4.31 0.47 -3.41
N LEU A 39 3.04 0.53 -3.77
CA LEU A 39 2.48 1.48 -4.71
C LEU A 39 1.23 2.12 -4.10
N VAL A 40 1.07 3.43 -4.31
CA VAL A 40 -0.18 4.13 -4.03
C VAL A 40 -0.77 4.68 -5.33
N ALA A 41 -2.08 4.56 -5.50
CA ALA A 41 -2.82 5.11 -6.64
C ALA A 41 -4.10 5.81 -6.17
N ARG A 42 -4.52 6.84 -6.89
CA ARG A 42 -5.81 7.50 -6.73
C ARG A 42 -6.81 6.84 -7.70
N LEU A 43 -7.97 6.44 -7.21
CA LEU A 43 -9.02 5.82 -8.03
C LEU A 43 -9.95 6.87 -8.64
N GLY A 44 -10.21 7.95 -7.90
CA GLY A 44 -11.10 9.05 -8.28
C GLY A 44 -11.49 9.82 -7.02
N GLY A 45 -12.00 11.05 -7.15
CA GLY A 45 -12.43 11.84 -5.99
C GLY A 45 -11.38 11.89 -4.87
N ASP A 46 -11.78 11.47 -3.68
CA ASP A 46 -10.99 11.30 -2.46
C ASP A 46 -10.53 9.85 -2.19
N GLU A 47 -10.77 8.94 -3.12
CA GLU A 47 -10.48 7.52 -2.95
C GLU A 47 -9.06 7.14 -3.40
N PHE A 48 -8.34 6.44 -2.53
CA PHE A 48 -6.99 5.93 -2.76
C PHE A 48 -6.90 4.42 -2.51
N VAL A 49 -5.91 3.79 -3.14
CA VAL A 49 -5.51 2.42 -2.88
C VAL A 49 -4.01 2.33 -2.67
N ALA A 50 -3.59 1.51 -1.71
CA ALA A 50 -2.19 1.16 -1.48
C ALA A 50 -2.00 -0.35 -1.64
N LEU A 51 -0.99 -0.74 -2.40
CA LEU A 51 -0.53 -2.11 -2.60
C LEU A 51 0.83 -2.24 -1.92
N LEU A 52 0.95 -3.13 -0.94
CA LEU A 52 2.20 -3.38 -0.21
C LEU A 52 2.76 -4.75 -0.60
N LEU A 53 4.04 -4.77 -0.98
CA LEU A 53 4.81 -5.98 -1.19
C LEU A 53 5.23 -6.54 0.17
N ILE A 54 4.53 -7.57 0.62
CA ILE A 54 4.94 -8.33 1.80
C ILE A 54 5.84 -9.47 1.33
N VAL A 55 7.15 -9.30 1.49
CA VAL A 55 8.10 -10.39 1.26
C VAL A 55 8.16 -11.23 2.54
N GLY A 56 7.45 -12.36 2.54
CA GLY A 56 7.65 -13.38 3.57
C GLY A 56 9.05 -13.96 3.46
N LYS A 57 9.80 -14.01 4.58
CA LYS A 57 11.01 -14.84 4.63
C LYS A 57 10.57 -16.27 4.29
N ALA A 58 11.08 -16.81 3.18
CA ALA A 58 10.98 -18.24 2.94
C ALA A 58 11.55 -18.93 4.18
N ARG A 59 10.71 -19.68 4.90
CA ARG A 59 11.18 -20.59 5.94
C ARG A 59 12.11 -21.56 5.23
N ARG A 60 13.42 -21.34 5.32
CA ARG A 60 14.41 -22.37 5.01
C ARG A 60 14.27 -23.41 6.10
N THR A 61 13.34 -24.34 5.91
CA THR A 61 13.44 -25.64 6.57
C THR A 61 14.66 -26.29 5.96
N LEU A 62 15.83 -26.04 6.55
CA LEU A 62 16.95 -26.94 6.35
C LEU A 62 16.47 -28.28 6.91
N CYS A 63 16.21 -29.23 6.01
CA CYS A 63 16.10 -30.63 6.37
C CYS A 63 17.51 -31.06 6.81
N THR A 64 17.88 -30.72 8.04
CA THR A 64 19.05 -31.30 8.69
C THR A 64 18.57 -32.58 9.34
N THR A 65 19.06 -33.70 8.79
CA THR A 65 19.13 -35.02 9.46
C THR A 65 17.76 -35.70 9.58
N TYR A 66 17.36 -36.62 8.70
CA TYR A 66 17.98 -37.91 8.43
C TYR A 66 17.69 -38.33 6.98
N CYS A 67 18.74 -38.52 6.18
CA CYS A 67 18.65 -39.28 4.95
C CYS A 67 18.34 -40.74 5.33
N GLY A 68 17.15 -41.19 4.97
CA GLY A 68 16.68 -42.57 5.14
C GLY A 68 15.58 -42.92 4.14
N CYS A 69 15.48 -42.21 3.02
CA CYS A 69 14.60 -42.57 1.92
C CYS A 69 15.46 -43.05 0.77
N ASP A 70 15.38 -44.35 0.49
CA ASP A 70 15.80 -44.94 -0.76
C ASP A 70 15.02 -44.28 -1.91
N CYS A 71 15.67 -43.34 -2.60
CA CYS A 71 15.17 -42.83 -3.87
C CYS A 71 15.39 -43.90 -4.94
N LEU A 72 14.37 -44.73 -5.18
CA LEU A 72 14.25 -45.51 -6.40
C LEU A 72 13.54 -44.65 -7.47
N TYR A 73 14.32 -44.34 -8.52
CA TYR A 73 13.99 -43.78 -9.84
C TYR A 73 12.84 -42.77 -9.97
#